data_AF-A0A7C1RCC5-F1
#
_entry.id   AF-A0A7C1RCC5-F1
#
_cell.length_a   1.000
_cell.length_b   1.000
_cell.length_c   1.000
_cell.angle_alpha   90.00
_cell.angle_beta   90.00
_cell.angle_gamma   90.00
#
_symmetry.space_group_name_H-M   'P 1'
#
loop_
_entity.id
_entity.type
_entity.pdbx_description
1 polymer ?
#
loop_
_entity_poly.entity_id
_entity_poly.type
_entity_poly.pdbx_seq_one_letter_code
_entity_poly.pdbx_strand_id
1 'polypeptide(L)'
;MIKLRESKLEEAFKKVGLNIWVAKKPIMRTDSPEIFQMSIRKERGGRRGHFAIYCGEEKNEVGVLDLDKNMKQLLMLVKEPRRKFTYQERDPKNSLKFITKAGATDGSVRKYLMGLDESHYFIAQIPKGGILNKVRDAHKALRPVHLERKSKLKKSAERQGEWFFTPATKSELRKMEKLVKQDWRIFRFHELIDKNIGAIGTPHEAEFYIEVEIAKEKVPFVKGKIKHSDHKTLILDGWHRIFLNLEIREPRRNRSVYGWVD
;
A
#
# COMPACT_ATOMS: atom_id res chain seq x y z
N MET A 1 2.28 -17.55 -26.72
CA MET A 1 2.89 -16.24 -26.38
C MET A 1 3.16 -16.03 -24.89
N ILE A 2 2.58 -16.85 -23.99
CA ILE A 2 2.76 -16.77 -22.53
C ILE A 2 4.23 -16.78 -22.08
N LYS A 3 5.05 -17.73 -22.55
CA LYS A 3 6.48 -17.82 -22.15
C LYS A 3 7.28 -16.53 -22.42
N LEU A 4 6.99 -15.86 -23.55
CA LEU A 4 7.64 -14.59 -23.90
C LEU A 4 7.20 -13.46 -22.96
N ARG A 5 5.93 -13.43 -22.54
CA ARG A 5 5.40 -12.48 -21.55
C ARG A 5 6.06 -12.68 -20.18
N GLU A 6 6.13 -13.93 -19.71
CA GLU A 6 6.77 -14.28 -18.44
C GLU A 6 8.25 -13.87 -18.42
N SER A 7 8.99 -14.18 -19.49
CA SER A 7 10.40 -13.82 -19.62
C SER A 7 10.62 -12.30 -19.62
N LYS A 8 9.76 -11.53 -20.32
CA LYS A 8 9.81 -10.06 -20.29
C LYS A 8 9.54 -9.49 -18.90
N LEU A 9 8.64 -10.09 -18.13
CA LEU A 9 8.41 -9.70 -16.73
C LEU A 9 9.66 -9.95 -15.89
N GLU A 10 10.23 -11.15 -15.96
CA GLU A 10 11.46 -11.48 -15.22
C GLU A 10 12.62 -10.53 -15.57
N GLU A 11 12.81 -10.22 -16.85
CA GLU A 11 13.83 -9.27 -17.31
C GLU A 11 13.59 -7.86 -16.74
N ALA A 12 12.34 -7.39 -16.73
CA ALA A 12 11.99 -6.07 -16.21
C ALA A 12 12.26 -5.96 -14.70
N PHE A 13 11.85 -6.95 -13.90
CA PHE A 13 12.12 -6.99 -12.45
C PHE A 13 13.63 -7.07 -12.17
N LYS A 14 14.36 -7.89 -12.93
CA LYS A 14 15.82 -7.99 -12.84
C LYS A 14 16.51 -6.65 -13.14
N LYS A 15 16.04 -5.90 -14.15
CA LYS A 15 16.60 -4.58 -14.53
C LYS A 15 16.55 -3.54 -13.42
N VAL A 16 15.59 -3.65 -12.49
CA VAL A 16 15.46 -2.74 -11.33
C VAL A 16 15.93 -3.38 -10.01
N GLY A 17 16.53 -4.58 -10.07
CA GLY A 17 17.06 -5.28 -8.91
C GLY A 17 15.98 -5.80 -7.95
N LEU A 18 14.81 -6.17 -8.47
CA LEU A 18 13.71 -6.78 -7.70
C LEU A 18 13.65 -8.28 -7.97
N ASN A 19 13.37 -9.06 -6.92
CA ASN A 19 13.17 -10.51 -7.06
C ASN A 19 11.72 -10.82 -7.44
N ILE A 20 11.55 -11.69 -8.43
CA ILE A 20 10.26 -12.18 -8.88
C ILE A 20 10.29 -13.70 -9.06
N TRP A 21 9.17 -14.34 -8.77
CA TRP A 21 8.83 -15.69 -9.15
C TRP A 21 7.57 -15.65 -10.01
N VAL A 22 7.71 -16.00 -11.30
CA VAL A 22 6.54 -16.14 -12.19
C VAL A 22 6.00 -17.57 -12.06
N ALA A 23 4.89 -17.70 -11.34
CA ALA A 23 4.27 -18.97 -11.03
C ALA A 23 3.64 -19.62 -12.28
N LYS A 24 3.73 -20.95 -12.38
CA LYS A 24 3.08 -21.75 -13.44
C LYS A 24 1.66 -22.20 -13.11
N LYS A 25 1.25 -22.01 -11.86
CA LYS A 25 -0.07 -22.34 -11.32
C LYS A 25 -0.57 -21.19 -10.46
N PRO A 26 -1.90 -21.08 -10.23
CA PRO A 26 -2.47 -20.14 -9.30
C PRO A 26 -1.72 -20.09 -7.95
N ILE A 27 -1.44 -18.87 -7.48
CA ILE A 27 -0.76 -18.59 -6.22
C ILE A 27 -1.66 -18.96 -5.03
N MET A 28 -2.97 -18.74 -5.18
CA MET A 28 -4.02 -19.11 -4.23
C MET A 28 -4.95 -20.15 -4.83
N ARG A 29 -5.63 -20.88 -3.93
CA ARG A 29 -6.69 -21.80 -4.30
C ARG A 29 -7.92 -21.02 -4.76
N THR A 30 -8.32 -21.27 -5.99
CA THR A 30 -9.48 -20.69 -6.66
C THR A 30 -10.07 -21.74 -7.60
N ASP A 31 -11.36 -21.59 -7.92
CA ASP A 31 -12.03 -22.34 -8.98
C ASP A 31 -11.74 -21.79 -10.39
N SER A 32 -11.15 -20.58 -10.49
CA SER A 32 -10.79 -19.94 -11.75
C SER A 32 -9.27 -19.86 -11.93
N PRO A 33 -8.60 -20.89 -12.47
CA PRO A 33 -7.17 -20.82 -12.76
C PRO A 33 -6.80 -19.81 -13.87
N GLU A 34 -7.77 -19.19 -14.53
CA GLU A 34 -7.57 -18.24 -15.63
C GLU A 34 -7.31 -16.79 -15.18
N ILE A 35 -7.63 -16.44 -13.93
CA ILE A 35 -7.45 -15.07 -13.41
C ILE A 35 -6.00 -14.78 -13.06
N PHE A 36 -5.63 -13.52 -13.21
CA PHE A 36 -4.33 -13.04 -12.77
C PHE A 36 -4.23 -13.07 -11.23
N GLN A 37 -3.04 -13.40 -10.71
CA GLN A 37 -2.77 -13.33 -9.27
C GLN A 37 -1.38 -12.76 -9.03
N MET A 38 -1.22 -12.00 -7.95
CA MET A 38 0.10 -11.53 -7.52
C MET A 38 0.26 -11.58 -6.01
N SER A 39 1.47 -11.57 -5.46
CA SER A 39 1.69 -11.51 -4.02
C SER A 39 3.10 -11.08 -3.71
N ILE A 40 3.35 -10.73 -2.45
CA ILE A 40 4.70 -10.67 -1.90
C ILE A 40 4.85 -11.88 -1.00
N ARG A 41 5.83 -12.74 -1.29
CA ARG A 41 6.15 -13.91 -0.47
C ARG A 41 7.48 -13.65 0.25
N LYS A 42 7.55 -14.03 1.52
CA LYS A 42 8.80 -14.09 2.29
C LYS A 42 9.34 -15.51 2.20
N GLU A 43 10.64 -15.67 2.01
CA GLU A 43 11.27 -16.98 2.13
C GLU A 43 11.20 -17.48 3.58
N ARG A 44 11.06 -18.80 3.76
CA ARG A 44 10.99 -19.40 5.09
C ARG A 44 12.32 -19.17 5.83
N GLY A 45 12.30 -18.39 6.91
CA GLY A 45 13.50 -18.01 7.67
C GLY A 45 14.37 -16.91 7.02
N GLY A 46 13.97 -16.39 5.86
CA GLY A 46 14.71 -15.37 5.13
C GLY A 46 14.31 -13.94 5.50
N ARG A 47 15.30 -13.02 5.49
CA ARG A 47 15.05 -11.56 5.54
C ARG A 47 14.59 -10.99 4.19
N ARG A 48 14.59 -11.79 3.11
CA ARG A 48 14.32 -11.35 1.74
C ARG A 48 12.98 -11.90 1.26
N GLY A 49 12.16 -11.02 0.70
CA GLY A 49 10.95 -11.39 -0.04
C GLY A 49 11.19 -11.46 -1.55
N HIS A 50 10.15 -11.86 -2.27
CA HIS A 50 10.04 -11.73 -3.72
C HIS A 50 8.58 -11.51 -4.12
N PHE A 51 8.38 -10.94 -5.30
CA PHE A 51 7.06 -10.89 -5.92
C PHE A 51 6.71 -12.25 -6.51
N ALA A 52 5.54 -12.78 -6.19
CA ALA A 52 4.97 -13.95 -6.87
C ALA A 52 3.93 -13.44 -7.86
N ILE A 53 4.03 -13.79 -9.15
CA ILE A 53 3.04 -13.40 -10.17
C ILE A 53 2.60 -14.63 -10.94
N TYR A 54 1.30 -14.84 -11.03
CA TYR A 54 0.67 -15.80 -11.93
C TYR A 54 -0.12 -15.02 -12.97
N CYS A 55 0.27 -15.14 -14.24
CA CYS A 55 -0.32 -14.31 -15.30
C CYS A 55 -1.75 -14.72 -15.67
N GLY A 56 -2.20 -15.91 -15.25
CA GLY A 56 -3.45 -16.50 -15.72
C GLY A 56 -3.41 -16.81 -17.22
N GLU A 57 -4.57 -16.72 -17.86
CA GLU A 57 -4.79 -17.08 -19.25
C GLU A 57 -4.02 -16.20 -20.26
N GLU A 58 -3.94 -16.67 -21.50
CA GLU A 58 -3.23 -15.94 -22.57
C GLU A 58 -3.86 -14.57 -22.85
N LYS A 59 -5.19 -14.46 -22.80
CA LYS A 59 -5.94 -13.21 -23.04
C LYS A 59 -5.77 -12.12 -21.96
N ASN A 60 -5.10 -12.43 -20.85
CA ASN A 60 -4.76 -11.42 -19.86
C ASN A 60 -3.57 -10.58 -20.35
N GLU A 61 -3.72 -9.27 -20.43
CA GLU A 61 -2.62 -8.35 -20.73
C GLU A 61 -1.90 -8.02 -19.42
N VAL A 62 -0.67 -8.52 -19.27
CA VAL A 62 0.18 -8.30 -18.08
C VAL A 62 1.54 -7.82 -18.56
N GLY A 63 2.00 -6.67 -18.08
CA GLY A 63 3.28 -6.12 -18.51
C GLY A 63 3.77 -4.94 -17.67
N VAL A 64 5.02 -4.55 -17.88
CA VAL A 64 5.63 -3.38 -17.23
C VAL A 64 5.56 -2.19 -18.19
N LEU A 65 5.01 -1.07 -17.71
CA LEU A 65 4.89 0.19 -18.45
C LEU A 65 6.12 1.08 -18.34
N ASP A 66 6.76 1.09 -17.16
CA ASP A 66 7.89 1.95 -16.86
C ASP A 66 8.69 1.38 -15.69
N LEU A 67 9.96 1.78 -15.60
CA LEU A 67 10.89 1.33 -14.57
C LEU A 67 11.74 2.49 -14.06
N ASP A 68 12.06 2.45 -12.78
CA ASP A 68 12.97 3.39 -12.11
C ASP A 68 13.99 2.57 -11.31
N LYS A 69 15.22 2.51 -11.84
CA LYS A 69 16.31 1.75 -11.22
C LYS A 69 16.80 2.38 -9.91
N ASN A 70 16.74 3.71 -9.80
CA ASN A 70 17.22 4.43 -8.63
C ASN A 70 16.30 4.18 -7.44
N MET A 71 14.99 4.18 -7.70
CA MET A 71 13.99 3.87 -6.69
C MET A 71 13.75 2.37 -6.51
N LYS A 72 14.32 1.51 -7.36
CA LYS A 72 14.03 0.06 -7.43
C LYS A 72 12.53 -0.21 -7.54
N GLN A 73 11.90 0.47 -8.50
CA GLN A 73 10.45 0.47 -8.69
C GLN A 73 10.08 0.25 -10.14
N LEU A 74 8.89 -0.27 -10.36
CA LEU A 74 8.29 -0.41 -11.68
C LEU A 74 6.79 -0.16 -11.62
N LEU A 75 6.23 0.23 -12.76
CA LEU A 75 4.79 0.38 -12.95
C LEU A 75 4.29 -0.80 -13.78
N MET A 76 3.46 -1.65 -13.19
CA MET A 76 2.86 -2.79 -13.87
C MET A 76 1.43 -2.48 -14.31
N LEU A 77 1.03 -3.04 -15.45
CA LEU A 77 -0.33 -3.04 -15.97
C LEU A 77 -0.89 -4.47 -15.93
N VAL A 78 -2.15 -4.58 -15.55
CA VAL A 78 -2.97 -5.79 -15.65
C VAL A 78 -4.30 -5.43 -16.28
N LYS A 79 -4.69 -6.12 -17.34
CA LYS A 79 -6.03 -6.04 -17.93
C LYS A 79 -6.46 -7.44 -18.30
N GLU A 80 -7.57 -7.87 -17.74
CA GLU A 80 -8.14 -9.19 -18.00
C GLU A 80 -9.64 -9.09 -18.24
N PRO A 81 -10.26 -10.02 -18.97
CA PRO A 81 -11.71 -10.05 -19.13
C PRO A 81 -12.44 -10.14 -17.80
N ARG A 82 -13.68 -9.64 -17.78
CA ARG A 82 -14.60 -9.82 -16.66
C ARG A 82 -14.91 -11.30 -16.44
N ARG A 83 -14.65 -11.78 -15.23
CA ARG A 83 -14.88 -13.16 -14.79
C ARG A 83 -15.47 -13.14 -13.39
N LYS A 84 -16.30 -14.12 -13.06
CA LYS A 84 -16.71 -14.41 -11.69
C LYS A 84 -15.89 -15.59 -11.21
N PHE A 85 -15.49 -15.58 -9.95
CA PHE A 85 -14.68 -16.65 -9.36
C PHE A 85 -14.94 -16.75 -7.86
N THR A 86 -14.45 -17.80 -7.24
CA THR A 86 -14.36 -17.96 -5.80
C THR A 86 -12.92 -18.16 -5.34
N TYR A 87 -12.66 -17.74 -4.11
CA TYR A 87 -11.35 -17.87 -3.47
C TYR A 87 -11.51 -18.23 -2.00
N GLN A 88 -10.49 -18.86 -1.45
CA GLN A 88 -10.41 -19.17 -0.02
C GLN A 88 -9.59 -18.13 0.72
N GLU A 89 -10.15 -17.56 1.78
CA GLU A 89 -9.45 -16.68 2.72
C GLU A 89 -9.52 -17.28 4.12
N ARG A 90 -8.54 -16.96 4.96
CA ARG A 90 -8.53 -17.34 6.36
C ARG A 90 -9.66 -16.61 7.11
N ASP A 91 -10.43 -17.33 7.92
CA ASP A 91 -11.50 -16.73 8.70
C ASP A 91 -10.89 -15.74 9.74
N PRO A 92 -11.28 -14.45 9.71
CA PRO A 92 -10.75 -13.45 10.62
C PRO A 92 -11.10 -13.72 12.10
N LYS A 93 -12.18 -14.48 12.36
CA LYS A 93 -12.58 -14.88 13.71
C LYS A 93 -11.94 -16.19 14.15
N ASN A 94 -11.56 -17.04 13.19
CA ASN A 94 -10.94 -18.33 13.47
C ASN A 94 -9.83 -18.64 12.49
N SER A 95 -8.60 -18.34 12.90
CA SER A 95 -7.43 -18.54 12.07
C SER A 95 -7.16 -20.02 11.67
N LEU A 96 -7.86 -21.02 12.20
CA LEU A 96 -7.73 -22.41 11.75
C LEU A 96 -8.66 -22.76 10.59
N LYS A 97 -9.59 -21.88 10.22
CA LYS A 97 -10.60 -22.12 9.17
C LYS A 97 -10.35 -21.26 7.94
N PHE A 98 -10.75 -21.80 6.80
CA PHE A 98 -10.87 -21.05 5.55
C PHE A 98 -12.34 -20.85 5.22
N ILE A 99 -12.68 -19.66 4.72
CA ILE A 99 -13.99 -19.31 4.19
C ILE A 99 -13.88 -19.10 2.68
N THR A 100 -14.88 -19.58 1.94
CA THR A 100 -15.01 -19.31 0.50
C THR A 100 -15.72 -17.99 0.30
N LYS A 101 -15.15 -17.11 -0.53
CA LYS A 101 -15.75 -15.85 -0.94
C LYS A 101 -15.89 -15.80 -2.46
N ALA A 102 -16.95 -15.14 -2.92
CA ALA A 102 -17.11 -14.81 -4.33
C ALA A 102 -16.38 -13.51 -4.65
N GLY A 103 -15.81 -13.43 -5.85
CA GLY A 103 -15.18 -12.25 -6.41
C GLY A 103 -15.51 -12.10 -7.90
N ALA A 104 -15.17 -10.94 -8.45
CA ALA A 104 -15.29 -10.72 -9.88
C ALA A 104 -14.25 -9.71 -10.37
N THR A 105 -13.63 -10.02 -11.50
CA THR A 105 -12.78 -9.08 -12.23
C THR A 105 -13.69 -8.15 -13.04
N ASP A 106 -13.36 -6.86 -13.18
CA ASP A 106 -14.28 -5.88 -13.79
C ASP A 106 -14.00 -5.57 -15.27
N GLY A 107 -12.96 -6.18 -15.87
CA GLY A 107 -12.57 -5.93 -17.25
C GLY A 107 -11.71 -4.69 -17.46
N SER A 108 -11.55 -3.86 -16.43
CA SER A 108 -10.86 -2.58 -16.56
C SER A 108 -9.33 -2.73 -16.44
N VAL A 109 -8.62 -1.80 -17.05
CA VAL A 109 -7.17 -1.70 -16.89
C VAL A 109 -6.84 -1.30 -15.46
N ARG A 110 -6.02 -2.11 -14.80
CA ARG A 110 -5.46 -1.82 -13.48
C ARG A 110 -3.96 -1.58 -13.59
N LYS A 111 -3.46 -0.70 -12.74
CA LYS A 111 -2.04 -0.35 -12.68
C LYS A 111 -1.55 -0.44 -11.25
N TYR A 112 -0.32 -0.93 -11.08
CA TYR A 112 0.28 -1.18 -9.78
C TYR A 112 1.68 -0.58 -9.76
N LEU A 113 1.95 0.28 -8.78
CA LEU A 113 3.33 0.63 -8.44
C LEU A 113 3.87 -0.48 -7.54
N MET A 114 4.98 -1.08 -7.98
CA MET A 114 5.63 -2.18 -7.27
C MET A 114 7.09 -1.82 -7.07
N GLY A 115 7.66 -2.21 -5.93
CA GLY A 115 9.08 -2.01 -5.71
C GLY A 115 9.55 -2.38 -4.33
N LEU A 116 10.75 -1.89 -4.01
CA LEU A 116 11.35 -2.00 -2.70
C LEU A 116 11.42 -0.60 -2.09
N ASP A 117 10.80 -0.42 -0.92
CA ASP A 117 10.97 0.78 -0.10
C ASP A 117 11.82 0.40 1.11
N GLU A 118 12.99 1.01 1.22
CA GLU A 118 14.07 0.61 2.13
C GLU A 118 14.47 -0.86 1.98
N SER A 119 13.88 -1.77 2.77
CA SER A 119 14.11 -3.22 2.74
C SER A 119 12.84 -4.04 2.49
N HIS A 120 11.73 -3.38 2.16
CA HIS A 120 10.41 -4.00 2.13
C HIS A 120 9.76 -3.87 0.76
N TYR A 121 9.31 -5.03 0.27
CA TYR A 121 8.55 -5.08 -0.96
C TYR A 121 7.16 -4.48 -0.73
N PHE A 122 6.63 -3.79 -1.74
CA PHE A 122 5.28 -3.26 -1.71
C PHE A 122 4.59 -3.42 -3.07
N ILE A 123 3.25 -3.45 -3.01
CA ILE A 123 2.34 -3.42 -4.17
C ILE A 123 1.26 -2.39 -3.84
N ALA A 124 1.17 -1.32 -4.64
CA ALA A 124 0.16 -0.28 -4.48
C ALA A 124 -0.67 -0.16 -5.76
N GLN A 125 -1.96 -0.46 -5.68
CA GLN A 125 -2.87 -0.28 -6.80
C GLN A 125 -3.21 1.20 -6.97
N ILE A 126 -3.01 1.71 -8.18
CA ILE A 126 -3.21 3.12 -8.50
C ILE A 126 -4.70 3.40 -8.75
N PRO A 127 -5.27 4.52 -8.26
CA PRO A 127 -6.61 4.99 -8.61
C PRO A 127 -6.87 5.00 -10.11
N LYS A 128 -8.12 4.72 -10.50
CA LYS A 128 -8.56 4.87 -11.89
C LYS A 128 -8.56 6.35 -12.27
N GLY A 129 -7.84 6.72 -13.32
CA GLY A 129 -7.85 8.07 -13.87
C GLY A 129 -6.59 8.42 -14.66
N GLY A 130 -6.76 9.08 -15.81
CA GLY A 130 -5.66 9.64 -16.62
C GLY A 130 -4.74 8.64 -17.34
N ILE A 131 -3.89 9.17 -18.23
CA ILE A 131 -2.85 8.40 -18.91
C ILE A 131 -1.64 8.29 -17.97
N LEU A 132 -1.65 7.27 -17.11
CA LEU A 132 -0.60 7.04 -16.12
C LEU A 132 0.36 5.94 -16.58
N ASN A 133 1.44 6.33 -17.28
CA ASN A 133 2.38 5.37 -17.88
C ASN A 133 3.81 5.50 -17.34
N LYS A 134 4.03 6.30 -16.29
CA LYS A 134 5.34 6.52 -15.68
C LYS A 134 5.31 6.30 -14.18
N VAL A 135 6.40 5.77 -13.61
CA VAL A 135 6.59 5.60 -12.15
C VAL A 135 6.37 6.92 -11.42
N ARG A 136 6.89 8.02 -11.97
CA ARG A 136 6.71 9.37 -11.41
C ARG A 136 5.24 9.78 -11.30
N ASP A 137 4.41 9.40 -12.27
CA ASP A 137 2.99 9.77 -12.27
C ASP A 137 2.17 8.87 -11.33
N ALA A 138 2.61 7.62 -11.13
CA ALA A 138 2.11 6.75 -10.06
C ALA A 138 2.32 7.37 -8.66
N HIS A 139 3.52 7.90 -8.41
CA HIS A 139 3.82 8.64 -7.17
C HIS A 139 2.95 9.88 -6.96
N LYS A 140 2.51 10.55 -8.03
CA LYS A 140 1.58 11.68 -7.91
C LYS A 140 0.18 11.18 -7.58
N ALA A 141 -0.31 10.19 -8.31
CA ALA A 141 -1.65 9.63 -8.12
C ALA A 141 -1.87 9.00 -6.73
N LEU A 142 -0.81 8.50 -6.09
CA LEU A 142 -0.87 7.95 -4.73
C LEU A 142 -0.83 9.00 -3.63
N ARG A 143 -0.54 10.27 -3.92
CA ARG A 143 -0.47 11.31 -2.89
C ARG A 143 -1.87 11.72 -2.43
N PRO A 144 -2.08 11.91 -1.12
CA PRO A 144 -3.34 12.44 -0.61
C PRO A 144 -3.70 13.78 -1.27
N VAL A 145 -4.97 13.95 -1.66
CA VAL A 145 -5.50 15.15 -2.36
C VAL A 145 -5.15 16.47 -1.64
N HIS A 146 -5.08 16.44 -0.32
CA HIS A 146 -4.75 17.59 0.52
C HIS A 146 -3.32 18.10 0.32
N LEU A 147 -2.41 17.28 -0.21
CA LEU A 147 -1.03 17.67 -0.56
C LEU A 147 -0.90 18.36 -1.91
N GLU A 148 -1.91 18.24 -2.79
CA GLU A 148 -1.84 18.83 -4.14
C GLU A 148 -2.14 20.33 -4.14
N ARG A 149 -2.95 20.82 -3.18
CA ARG A 149 -3.50 22.18 -3.18
C ARG A 149 -2.60 23.27 -2.57
N LYS A 150 -1.49 22.92 -1.91
CA LYS A 150 -0.61 23.92 -1.24
C LYS A 150 0.88 23.61 -1.47
N SER A 151 1.54 24.44 -2.29
CA SER A 151 2.94 24.26 -2.71
C SER A 151 3.96 24.17 -1.55
N LYS A 152 3.69 24.81 -0.40
CA LYS A 152 4.55 24.75 0.79
C LYS A 152 4.45 23.41 1.54
N LEU A 153 3.24 22.87 1.71
CA LEU A 153 3.01 21.57 2.37
C LEU A 153 3.61 20.41 1.57
N LYS A 154 3.69 20.54 0.25
CA LYS A 154 4.29 19.55 -0.65
C LYS A 154 5.79 19.32 -0.42
N LYS A 155 6.53 20.35 0.02
CA LYS A 155 7.98 20.26 0.27
C LYS A 155 8.33 19.72 1.67
N SER A 156 7.40 19.81 2.61
CA SER A 156 7.60 19.43 4.01
C SER A 156 6.85 18.15 4.39
N ALA A 157 6.27 17.44 3.42
CA ALA A 157 5.54 16.21 3.67
C ALA A 157 6.53 15.04 3.76
N GLU A 158 6.72 14.52 4.97
CA GLU A 158 7.47 13.30 5.20
C GLU A 158 6.60 12.07 4.85
N ARG A 159 7.23 10.96 4.46
CA ARG A 159 6.52 9.72 4.13
C ARG A 159 7.20 8.50 4.75
N GLN A 160 6.40 7.57 5.28
CA GLN A 160 6.84 6.26 5.73
C GLN A 160 5.81 5.21 5.29
N GLY A 161 6.16 4.33 4.36
CA GLY A 161 5.23 3.34 3.81
C GLY A 161 3.99 3.99 3.16
N GLU A 162 2.80 3.67 3.66
CA GLU A 162 1.54 4.23 3.16
C GLU A 162 1.20 5.60 3.76
N TRP A 163 1.97 6.04 4.76
CA TRP A 163 1.68 7.23 5.57
C TRP A 163 2.41 8.46 5.07
N PHE A 164 1.69 9.57 5.00
CA PHE A 164 2.19 10.92 4.79
C PHE A 164 1.99 11.76 6.04
N PHE A 165 3.00 12.52 6.40
CA PHE A 165 3.02 13.39 7.58
C PHE A 165 3.24 14.82 7.13
N THR A 166 2.31 15.71 7.46
CA THR A 166 2.45 17.15 7.14
C THR A 166 2.49 17.98 8.39
N PRO A 167 3.40 18.97 8.49
CA PRO A 167 3.43 19.88 9.63
C PRO A 167 2.06 20.51 9.89
N ALA A 168 1.64 20.50 11.15
CA ALA A 168 0.43 21.16 11.59
C ALA A 168 0.52 22.67 11.31
N THR A 169 -0.58 23.25 10.86
CA THR A 169 -0.69 24.69 10.67
C THR A 169 -0.70 25.42 12.02
N LYS A 170 -0.35 26.72 12.02
CA LYS A 170 -0.41 27.55 13.24
C LYS A 170 -1.78 27.54 13.92
N SER A 171 -2.87 27.43 13.15
CA SER A 171 -4.24 27.36 13.69
C SER A 171 -4.49 26.02 14.39
N GLU A 172 -4.05 24.91 13.79
CA GLU A 172 -4.14 23.57 14.39
C GLU A 172 -3.31 23.48 15.67
N LEU A 173 -2.09 24.02 15.68
CA LEU A 173 -1.24 24.09 16.87
C LEU A 173 -1.92 24.84 18.03
N ARG A 174 -2.52 26.02 17.77
CA ARG A 174 -3.26 26.78 18.78
C ARG A 174 -4.45 26.00 19.34
N LYS A 175 -5.16 25.24 18.50
CA LYS A 175 -6.26 24.37 18.95
C LYS A 175 -5.73 23.25 19.86
N MET A 176 -4.64 22.59 19.49
CA MET A 176 -4.01 21.56 20.32
C MET A 176 -3.58 22.11 21.68
N GLU A 177 -2.90 23.26 21.69
CA GLU A 177 -2.46 23.91 22.93
C GLU A 177 -3.64 24.22 23.86
N LYS A 178 -4.77 24.70 23.31
CA LYS A 178 -5.99 24.95 24.08
C LYS A 178 -6.56 23.66 24.66
N LEU A 179 -6.64 22.59 23.85
CA LEU A 179 -7.16 21.30 24.29
C LEU A 179 -6.28 20.69 25.38
N VAL A 180 -4.96 20.69 25.21
CA VAL A 180 -4.01 20.13 26.20
C VAL A 180 -4.05 20.91 27.52
N LYS A 181 -4.25 22.23 27.47
CA LYS A 181 -4.46 23.05 28.68
C LYS A 181 -5.76 22.71 29.41
N GLN A 182 -6.79 22.27 28.69
CA GLN A 182 -8.07 21.89 29.29
C GLN A 182 -8.03 20.48 29.88
N ASP A 183 -7.47 19.53 29.14
CA ASP A 183 -7.27 18.17 29.62
C ASP A 183 -6.01 17.58 28.97
N TRP A 184 -4.95 17.45 29.76
CA TRP A 184 -3.68 16.90 29.28
C TRP A 184 -3.78 15.41 28.92
N ARG A 185 -4.78 14.69 29.43
CA ARG A 185 -4.96 13.23 29.21
C ARG A 185 -5.36 12.88 27.77
N ILE A 186 -5.75 13.88 26.98
CA ILE A 186 -5.97 13.70 25.53
C ILE A 186 -4.68 13.35 24.79
N PHE A 187 -3.53 13.64 25.40
CA PHE A 187 -2.22 13.32 24.87
C PHE A 187 -1.91 11.84 25.16
N ARG A 188 -1.63 11.09 24.10
CA ARG A 188 -1.34 9.65 24.17
C ARG A 188 0.12 9.38 23.79
N PHE A 189 0.78 8.54 24.58
CA PHE A 189 2.16 8.14 24.36
C PHE A 189 2.19 6.74 23.74
N HIS A 190 3.10 6.50 22.79
CA HIS A 190 3.27 5.20 22.13
C HIS A 190 1.97 4.66 21.52
N GLU A 191 1.22 5.53 20.83
CA GLU A 191 -0.08 5.19 20.26
C GLU A 191 0.06 4.56 18.87
N LEU A 192 -0.79 3.58 18.59
CA LEU A 192 -0.83 2.93 17.29
C LEU A 192 -1.66 3.77 16.31
N ILE A 193 -1.04 4.18 15.20
CA ILE A 193 -1.64 5.06 14.19
C ILE A 193 -2.82 4.37 13.46
N ASP A 194 -2.77 3.04 13.34
CA ASP A 194 -3.70 2.26 12.53
C ASP A 194 -5.09 2.05 13.16
N LYS A 195 -5.24 2.31 14.47
CA LYS A 195 -6.42 1.91 15.27
C LYS A 195 -7.76 2.39 14.71
N ASN A 196 -7.78 3.46 13.91
CA ASN A 196 -9.02 4.07 13.38
C ASN A 196 -9.09 4.22 11.85
N ILE A 197 -8.10 3.75 11.08
CA ILE A 197 -7.99 4.11 9.64
C ILE A 197 -7.87 2.89 8.71
N GLY A 198 -8.01 1.67 9.24
CA GLY A 198 -8.12 0.46 8.42
C GLY A 198 -6.86 0.12 7.60
N ALA A 199 -5.69 0.54 8.07
CA ALA A 199 -4.41 0.05 7.56
C ALA A 199 -4.23 -1.43 7.97
N ILE A 200 -3.64 -2.22 7.07
CA ILE A 200 -3.50 -3.68 7.21
C ILE A 200 -2.01 -4.00 7.33
N GLY A 201 -1.56 -4.44 8.51
CA GLY A 201 -0.14 -4.76 8.76
C GLY A 201 0.23 -4.64 10.24
N THR A 202 1.52 -4.70 10.53
CA THR A 202 2.04 -4.25 11.84
C THR A 202 1.77 -2.75 11.94
N PRO A 203 1.15 -2.26 13.02
CA PRO A 203 0.80 -0.86 13.09
C PRO A 203 2.03 0.02 13.25
N HIS A 204 1.97 1.22 12.68
CA HIS A 204 2.94 2.26 13.03
C HIS A 204 2.65 2.72 14.47
N GLU A 205 3.70 2.91 15.25
CA GLU A 205 3.63 3.47 16.60
C GLU A 205 4.18 4.90 16.57
N ALA A 206 3.37 5.85 17.03
CA ALA A 206 3.78 7.22 17.26
C ALA A 206 4.18 7.43 18.72
N GLU A 207 5.35 8.03 18.97
CA GLU A 207 5.79 8.42 20.30
C GLU A 207 4.76 9.33 20.99
N PHE A 208 4.22 10.30 20.26
CA PHE A 208 3.19 11.21 20.73
C PHE A 208 2.02 11.28 19.76
N TYR A 209 0.81 11.26 20.30
CA TYR A 209 -0.44 11.27 19.54
C TYR A 209 -1.49 12.17 20.20
N ILE A 210 -2.26 12.88 19.38
CA ILE A 210 -3.44 13.63 19.79
C ILE A 210 -4.52 13.62 18.70
N GLU A 211 -5.79 13.57 19.09
CA GLU A 211 -6.92 13.81 18.20
C GLU A 211 -7.48 15.21 18.41
N VAL A 212 -7.66 15.96 17.34
CA VAL A 212 -8.22 17.31 17.35
C VAL A 212 -9.47 17.36 16.49
N GLU A 213 -10.56 17.90 17.02
CA GLU A 213 -11.76 18.11 16.21
C GLU A 213 -11.57 19.29 15.24
N ILE A 214 -11.67 19.01 13.94
CA ILE A 214 -11.57 19.99 12.86
C ILE A 214 -12.75 19.74 11.94
N ALA A 215 -13.61 20.76 11.76
CA ALA A 215 -14.80 20.66 10.92
C ALA A 215 -15.70 19.46 11.28
N LYS A 216 -15.86 19.17 12.58
CA LYS A 216 -16.61 18.04 13.14
C LYS A 216 -16.00 16.65 12.87
N GLU A 217 -14.77 16.58 12.35
CA GLU A 217 -14.02 15.35 12.19
C GLU A 217 -12.91 15.26 13.23
N LYS A 218 -12.71 14.07 13.83
CA LYS A 218 -11.55 13.80 14.67
C LYS A 218 -10.32 13.60 13.78
N VAL A 219 -9.43 14.58 13.79
CA VAL A 219 -8.21 14.56 13.00
C VAL A 219 -7.03 14.15 13.87
N PRO A 220 -6.35 13.04 13.56
CA PRO A 220 -5.16 12.60 14.28
C PRO A 220 -3.91 13.42 13.92
N PHE A 221 -3.10 13.70 14.94
CA PHE A 221 -1.80 14.33 14.84
C PHE A 221 -0.76 13.56 15.65
N VAL A 222 0.47 13.53 15.14
CA VAL A 222 1.59 12.80 15.75
C VAL A 222 2.84 13.69 15.85
N LYS A 223 3.74 13.36 16.77
CA LYS A 223 5.03 14.04 16.95
C LYS A 223 6.08 13.04 17.44
N GLY A 224 7.36 13.35 17.23
CA GLY A 224 8.47 12.55 17.75
C GLY A 224 8.80 11.37 16.85
N LYS A 225 9.19 10.24 17.45
CA LYS A 225 9.56 9.02 16.74
C LYS A 225 8.32 8.31 16.21
N ILE A 226 8.32 7.99 14.93
CA ILE A 226 7.36 7.09 14.29
C ILE A 226 8.07 5.78 13.93
N LYS A 227 7.68 4.70 14.61
CA LYS A 227 8.29 3.38 14.50
C LYS A 227 7.40 2.44 13.70
N HIS A 228 8.04 1.60 12.91
CA HIS A 228 7.41 0.47 12.24
C HIS A 228 8.46 -0.63 12.07
N SER A 229 8.05 -1.91 12.12
CA SER A 229 9.00 -3.03 11.96
C SER A 229 9.67 -3.00 10.59
N ASP A 230 8.96 -2.48 9.60
CA ASP A 230 9.36 -2.54 8.20
C ASP A 230 9.96 -1.21 7.71
N HIS A 231 10.06 -0.19 8.56
CA HIS A 231 10.61 1.11 8.13
C HIS A 231 11.59 1.68 9.15
N LYS A 232 12.60 2.42 8.66
CA LYS A 232 13.46 3.23 9.52
C LYS A 232 12.60 4.18 10.33
N THR A 233 12.95 4.35 11.60
CA THR A 233 12.25 5.29 12.48
C THR A 233 12.33 6.70 11.88
N LEU A 234 11.17 7.29 11.63
CA LEU A 234 11.04 8.68 11.20
C LEU A 234 11.00 9.57 12.45
N ILE A 235 11.68 10.71 12.43
CA ILE A 235 11.66 11.68 13.52
C ILE A 235 10.95 12.94 13.03
N LEU A 236 9.84 13.28 13.66
CA LEU A 236 9.02 14.43 13.31
C LEU A 236 9.26 15.59 14.27
N ASP A 237 9.80 16.69 13.74
CA ASP A 237 9.98 17.94 14.50
C ASP A 237 8.66 18.71 14.59
N GLY A 238 8.00 18.61 15.75
CA GLY A 238 6.69 19.20 16.00
C GLY A 238 5.52 18.33 15.54
N TRP A 239 4.31 18.87 15.69
CA TRP A 239 3.08 18.15 15.39
C TRP A 239 2.84 18.05 13.88
N HIS A 240 2.47 16.85 13.43
CA HIS A 240 2.15 16.57 12.04
C HIS A 240 0.78 15.91 11.93
N ARG A 241 -0.01 16.33 10.95
CA ARG A 241 -1.22 15.65 10.53
C ARG A 241 -0.85 14.41 9.72
N ILE A 242 -1.55 13.31 9.96
CA ILE A 242 -1.35 12.05 9.24
C ILE A 242 -2.37 11.89 8.10
N PHE A 243 -1.90 11.33 6.99
CA PHE A 243 -2.73 10.96 5.85
C PHE A 243 -2.28 9.62 5.29
N LEU A 244 -3.22 8.84 4.80
CA LEU A 244 -2.91 7.67 3.98
C LEU A 244 -2.76 8.05 2.52
N ASN A 245 -1.96 7.26 1.81
CA ASN A 245 -1.92 7.28 0.35
C ASN A 245 -3.31 7.01 -0.25
N LEU A 246 -3.47 7.37 -1.53
CA LEU A 246 -4.73 7.18 -2.25
C LEU A 246 -4.82 5.81 -2.94
N GLU A 247 -4.05 4.81 -2.53
CA GLU A 247 -4.13 3.52 -3.20
C GLU A 247 -5.55 2.95 -3.16
N ILE A 248 -5.94 2.20 -4.19
CA ILE A 248 -7.21 1.47 -4.16
C ILE A 248 -7.07 0.40 -3.08
N ARG A 249 -7.82 0.58 -2.00
CA ARG A 249 -7.97 -0.41 -0.93
C ARG A 249 -9.18 -1.25 -1.21
N GLU A 250 -8.98 -2.51 -1.54
CA GLU A 250 -10.07 -3.47 -1.50
C GLU A 250 -10.44 -3.75 -0.04
N PRO A 251 -11.73 -3.85 0.30
CA PRO A 251 -12.16 -4.00 1.69
C PRO A 251 -11.56 -5.27 2.31
N ARG A 252 -10.76 -5.09 3.38
CA ARG A 252 -10.18 -6.13 4.25
C ARG A 252 -9.82 -7.45 3.52
N ARG A 253 -9.02 -7.38 2.46
CA ARG A 253 -8.22 -8.53 2.05
C ARG A 253 -7.02 -8.59 2.99
N ASN A 254 -6.87 -9.66 3.77
CA ASN A 254 -5.67 -9.85 4.60
C ASN A 254 -4.42 -9.83 3.71
N ARG A 255 -3.74 -8.67 3.60
CA ARG A 255 -2.41 -8.55 2.96
C ARG A 255 -1.34 -9.34 3.73
N SER A 256 -1.65 -9.79 4.95
CA SER A 256 -0.83 -10.69 5.74
C SER A 256 -0.97 -12.13 5.23
N VAL A 257 -0.11 -12.43 4.26
CA VAL A 257 0.21 -13.79 3.79
C VAL A 257 -0.87 -14.38 2.86
N TYR A 258 -0.43 -14.70 1.63
CA TYR A 258 -1.15 -15.43 0.58
C TYR A 258 -2.09 -14.60 -0.31
N GLY A 259 -1.49 -13.98 -1.33
CA GLY A 259 -2.12 -13.72 -2.64
C GLY A 259 -3.13 -12.57 -2.76
N TRP A 260 -2.83 -11.66 -3.66
CA TRP A 260 -3.83 -10.95 -4.44
C TRP A 260 -4.40 -11.95 -5.45
N VAL A 261 -5.61 -12.40 -5.19
CA VAL A 261 -6.49 -12.91 -6.23
C VAL A 261 -7.35 -11.72 -6.61
N ASP A 262 -7.15 -11.16 -7.79
CA ASP A 262 -8.11 -10.17 -8.29
C ASP A 262 -9.50 -10.76 -8.28
#